data_AF-A0A850MP59-F1
#
_entry.id   AF-A0A850MP59-F1
#
_cell.length_a   1.000
_cell.length_b   1.000
_cell.length_c   1.000
_cell.angle_alpha   90.00
_cell.angle_beta   90.00
_cell.angle_gamma   90.00
#
_symmetry.space_group_name_H-M   'P 1'
#
loop_
_entity.id
_entity.type
_entity.pdbx_description
1 polymer ?
#
loop_
_entity_poly.entity_id
_entity_poly.type
_entity_poly.pdbx_seq_one_letter_code
_entity_poly.pdbx_strand_id
1 'polypeptide(L)'
;FLIIPKQQFKPSTASNIPQQLNYKLELNGEGQSIFVKVSSDDQGTVKVEEKRTELERSLKSFRVVFPDELQGRTYSYNHNNENLYAFAAIGNNRGRMYYLYDKDGNINPLPNRMVWLLLHEDFKLEIESNYLTEETWIWEKHRPFRVNLKEMNELAIKNTKTNKETILSCEPTFSIEGQVIEDDFKSEMPLLIGETLKIKAPRENPYRWTVWIQNKIAGYRIITENWDGVGPLILKLPNDLPCECGEFQVDICPQDTRIPDETLFFRWLPFIELNYPKELIIPNPHQGHKSEFIKVKVSGEGWALNCRAARKVEPIESDSYQIELRPEENTVRFSITKKGNPETDTKFQITIPRLKWKTSKQKAWNGKLQNIKRDELIYGESFYLFICTDDFNNRYDLSSILETNNQRLQEGKFIQQGINYSLELNQFYDTIKRNKNVLSLKIEIRRTKDYKLLGTPDILYFDAKRVVQKPSPSKIVSYDLINTLSLPKVCFILRRIKAIYPKEKLACKEALQLYYQEIKTKKRTKRNNSMYKRTFVIRSLALIKFIIDACGDKTPIKGQKKWKRRIALLQQTCPEEFKNALDSLINGDKHAHRSIKINARD
;
A
#
# COMPACT_ATOMS: atom_id res chain seq x y z
N PHE A 1 -5.44 19.71 4.53
CA PHE A 1 -6.55 20.60 4.95
C PHE A 1 -6.03 21.64 5.90
N LEU A 2 -6.51 22.88 5.79
CA LEU A 2 -6.52 23.84 6.89
C LEU A 2 -7.81 23.63 7.70
N ILE A 3 -7.71 23.61 9.02
CA ILE A 3 -8.83 23.30 9.92
C ILE A 3 -9.04 24.49 10.85
N ILE A 4 -10.25 25.06 10.81
CA ILE A 4 -10.76 25.92 11.88
C ILE A 4 -11.45 25.00 12.88
N PRO A 5 -10.91 24.85 14.11
CA PRO A 5 -11.40 23.87 15.06
C PRO A 5 -12.80 24.24 15.56
N LYS A 6 -13.53 23.23 16.06
CA LYS A 6 -14.77 23.43 16.82
C LYS A 6 -14.48 24.32 18.03
N GLN A 7 -15.35 25.28 18.32
CA GLN A 7 -15.19 26.17 19.47
C GLN A 7 -16.46 26.25 20.30
N GLN A 8 -16.32 26.71 21.54
CA GLN A 8 -17.42 27.00 22.43
C GLN A 8 -17.17 28.34 23.13
N PHE A 9 -18.20 29.18 23.23
CA PHE A 9 -18.12 30.43 23.97
C PHE A 9 -19.48 30.77 24.60
N LYS A 10 -19.44 31.57 25.67
CA LYS A 10 -20.65 32.16 26.25
C LYS A 10 -20.83 33.56 25.68
N PRO A 11 -21.97 33.87 25.07
CA PRO A 11 -22.22 35.20 24.53
C PRO A 11 -22.35 36.22 25.66
N SER A 12 -21.80 37.42 25.47
CA SER A 12 -21.86 38.52 26.44
C SER A 12 -23.26 39.13 26.59
N THR A 13 -24.15 38.91 25.61
CA THR A 13 -25.53 39.40 25.59
C THR A 13 -26.44 38.36 24.94
N ALA A 14 -27.54 38.00 25.62
CA ALA A 14 -28.44 36.90 25.25
C ALA A 14 -29.25 37.11 23.94
N SER A 15 -29.19 38.29 23.32
CA SER A 15 -30.17 38.73 22.32
C SER A 15 -29.74 38.69 20.86
N ASN A 16 -28.51 38.29 20.50
CA ASN A 16 -28.11 38.15 19.09
C ASN A 16 -26.97 37.13 18.91
N ILE A 17 -27.27 35.83 19.01
CA ILE A 17 -26.32 34.80 18.59
C ILE A 17 -26.45 34.67 17.06
N PRO A 18 -25.42 34.99 16.26
CA PRO A 18 -25.51 34.87 14.81
C PRO A 18 -25.64 33.39 14.41
N GLN A 19 -26.41 33.10 13.35
CA GLN A 19 -26.56 31.74 12.83
C GLN A 19 -25.24 31.17 12.28
N GLN A 20 -24.31 32.06 11.89
CA GLN A 20 -23.00 31.72 11.36
C GLN A 20 -21.96 32.74 11.83
N LEU A 21 -20.74 32.28 12.06
CA LEU A 21 -19.57 33.13 12.29
C LEU A 21 -18.77 33.31 11.00
N ASN A 22 -18.25 34.52 10.78
CA ASN A 22 -17.48 34.87 9.59
C ASN A 22 -15.99 35.03 9.93
N TYR A 23 -15.17 34.15 9.34
CA TYR A 23 -13.72 34.18 9.43
C TYR A 23 -13.13 34.78 8.16
N LYS A 24 -12.07 35.57 8.29
CA LYS A 24 -11.27 35.97 7.12
C LYS A 24 -10.08 35.03 7.02
N LEU A 25 -10.02 34.21 5.97
CA LEU A 25 -8.90 33.33 5.68
C LEU A 25 -8.15 33.86 4.46
N GLU A 26 -6.84 34.00 4.57
CA GLU A 26 -5.93 34.24 3.47
C GLU A 26 -5.02 33.03 3.33
N LEU A 27 -4.94 32.46 2.12
CA LEU A 27 -4.05 31.35 1.80
C LEU A 27 -3.13 31.78 0.65
N ASN A 28 -1.82 31.75 0.86
CA ASN A 28 -0.83 32.13 -0.16
C ASN A 28 -1.08 33.52 -0.79
N GLY A 29 -1.64 34.47 -0.04
CA GLY A 29 -2.01 35.80 -0.54
C GLY A 29 -3.44 35.92 -1.09
N GLU A 30 -4.17 34.81 -1.24
CA GLU A 30 -5.54 34.79 -1.74
C GLU A 30 -6.55 34.80 -0.57
N GLY A 31 -7.30 35.90 -0.44
CA GLY A 31 -8.29 36.10 0.62
C GLY A 31 -9.67 35.51 0.31
N GLN A 32 -10.30 34.90 1.30
CA GLN A 32 -11.66 34.38 1.25
C GLN A 32 -12.37 34.51 2.61
N SER A 33 -13.69 34.72 2.57
CA SER A 33 -14.54 34.68 3.76
C SER A 33 -15.04 33.26 4.00
N ILE A 34 -14.88 32.77 5.23
CA ILE A 34 -15.34 31.45 5.64
C ILE A 34 -16.48 31.59 6.63
N PHE A 35 -17.63 31.06 6.24
CA PHE A 35 -18.81 30.97 7.09
C PHE A 35 -18.87 29.63 7.80
N VAL A 36 -19.00 29.68 9.13
CA VAL A 36 -19.05 28.50 9.99
C VAL A 36 -20.34 28.51 10.78
N LYS A 37 -21.06 27.39 10.76
CA LYS A 37 -22.36 27.26 11.40
C LYS A 37 -22.24 27.31 12.91
N VAL A 38 -23.23 27.94 13.53
CA VAL A 38 -23.36 28.11 14.97
C VAL A 38 -24.63 27.41 15.45
N SER A 39 -24.56 26.82 16.64
CA SER A 39 -25.72 26.31 17.37
C SER A 39 -25.63 26.69 18.85
N SER A 40 -26.76 26.96 19.48
CA SER A 40 -26.83 27.12 20.93
C SER A 40 -27.24 25.80 21.57
N ASP A 41 -26.69 25.48 22.74
CA ASP A 41 -27.28 24.46 23.60
C ASP A 41 -28.25 25.06 24.63
N ASP A 42 -29.02 24.18 25.28
CA ASP A 42 -30.03 24.53 26.28
C ASP A 42 -29.42 25.22 27.53
N GLN A 43 -28.08 25.18 27.67
CA GLN A 43 -27.33 25.81 28.75
C GLN A 43 -26.81 27.21 28.38
N GLY A 44 -27.23 27.77 27.24
CA GLY A 44 -26.84 29.10 26.79
C GLY A 44 -25.39 29.19 26.29
N THR A 45 -24.74 28.07 26.03
CA THR A 45 -23.40 28.02 25.43
C THR A 45 -23.52 27.92 23.91
N VAL A 46 -22.75 28.75 23.22
CA VAL A 46 -22.71 28.77 21.75
C VAL A 46 -21.61 27.85 21.26
N LYS A 47 -21.97 26.94 20.34
CA LYS A 47 -21.09 25.96 19.70
C LYS A 47 -20.88 26.36 18.24
N VAL A 48 -19.62 26.45 17.85
CA VAL A 48 -19.20 26.72 16.47
C VAL A 48 -18.71 25.40 15.87
N GLU A 49 -19.26 25.00 14.72
CA GLU A 49 -18.85 23.75 14.05
C GLU A 49 -17.40 23.81 13.55
N GLU A 50 -16.77 22.64 13.35
CA GLU A 50 -15.44 22.59 12.72
C GLU A 50 -15.56 22.88 11.21
N LYS A 51 -14.66 23.70 10.66
CA LYS A 51 -14.56 23.92 9.22
C LYS A 51 -13.25 23.38 8.69
N ARG A 52 -13.34 22.62 7.60
CA ARG A 52 -12.19 22.11 6.85
C ARG A 52 -12.13 22.76 5.48
N THR A 53 -10.95 23.27 5.14
CA THR A 53 -10.64 23.81 3.80
C THR A 53 -9.54 22.94 3.20
N GLU A 54 -9.79 22.38 2.02
CA GLU A 54 -8.78 21.60 1.31
C GLU A 54 -7.65 22.51 0.83
N LEU A 55 -6.42 22.00 0.84
CA LEU A 55 -5.25 22.73 0.35
C LEU A 55 -4.82 22.10 -0.97
N GLU A 56 -5.30 22.67 -2.07
CA GLU A 56 -5.04 22.17 -3.43
C GLU A 56 -3.58 22.35 -3.87
N ARG A 57 -2.88 23.34 -3.28
CA ARG A 57 -1.49 23.67 -3.57
C ARG A 57 -0.65 23.69 -2.31
N SER A 58 0.67 23.66 -2.50
CA SER A 58 1.66 23.83 -1.44
C SER A 58 1.38 25.11 -0.64
N LEU A 59 1.44 25.01 0.68
CA LEU A 59 1.19 26.13 1.57
C LEU A 59 2.48 26.94 1.73
N LYS A 60 2.43 28.21 1.34
CA LYS A 60 3.49 29.21 1.52
C LYS A 60 3.18 30.13 2.69
N SER A 61 1.92 30.50 2.85
CA SER A 61 1.48 31.31 3.97
C SER A 61 0.00 31.11 4.26
N PHE A 62 -0.39 31.35 5.50
CA PHE A 62 -1.79 31.56 5.83
C PHE A 62 -1.96 32.70 6.82
N ARG A 63 -3.13 33.32 6.79
CA ARG A 63 -3.61 34.22 7.84
C ARG A 63 -5.09 33.94 8.10
N VAL A 64 -5.45 33.74 9.37
CA VAL A 64 -6.84 33.59 9.80
C VAL A 64 -7.15 34.70 10.79
N VAL A 65 -8.15 35.52 10.49
CA VAL A 65 -8.72 36.48 11.43
C VAL A 65 -10.03 35.90 11.95
N PHE A 66 -10.09 35.71 13.25
CA PHE A 66 -11.27 35.23 13.94
C PHE A 66 -12.31 36.35 14.03
N PRO A 67 -13.60 36.01 14.09
CA PRO A 67 -14.68 36.97 14.27
C PRO A 67 -14.57 37.70 15.62
N ASP A 68 -15.17 38.89 15.72
CA ASP A 68 -15.13 39.73 16.93
C ASP A 68 -15.81 39.07 18.13
N GLU A 69 -16.83 38.23 17.87
CA GLU A 69 -17.48 37.36 18.86
C GLU A 69 -16.49 36.40 19.54
N LEU A 70 -15.35 36.13 18.90
CA LEU A 70 -14.23 35.34 19.41
C LEU A 70 -12.97 36.18 19.65
N GLN A 71 -13.15 37.46 20.01
CA GLN A 71 -12.09 38.41 20.36
C GLN A 71 -11.19 38.85 19.18
N GLY A 72 -11.58 38.62 17.92
CA GLY A 72 -10.89 39.19 16.76
C GLY A 72 -9.44 38.72 16.56
N ARG A 73 -9.03 37.60 17.17
CA ARG A 73 -7.62 37.15 17.16
C ARG A 73 -7.15 36.82 15.75
N THR A 74 -5.91 37.19 15.45
CA THR A 74 -5.27 36.87 14.18
C THR A 74 -4.19 35.82 14.38
N TYR A 75 -4.21 34.78 13.55
CA TYR A 75 -3.16 33.77 13.47
C TYR A 75 -2.54 33.81 12.08
N SER A 76 -1.22 33.73 11.99
CA SER A 76 -0.50 33.76 10.72
C SER A 76 0.71 32.87 10.74
N TYR A 77 1.09 32.37 9.57
CA TYR A 77 2.29 31.56 9.37
C TYR A 77 2.85 31.80 7.98
N ASN A 78 4.18 31.87 7.88
CA ASN A 78 4.92 31.94 6.63
C ASN A 78 5.90 30.77 6.55
N HIS A 79 5.93 30.11 5.40
CA HIS A 79 6.74 28.95 5.12
C HIS A 79 7.81 29.32 4.10
N ASN A 80 9.06 29.47 4.55
CA ASN A 80 10.12 30.08 3.74
C ASN A 80 10.64 29.20 2.60
N ASN A 81 10.48 27.88 2.69
CA ASN A 81 11.01 26.96 1.68
C ASN A 81 10.10 25.74 1.53
N GLU A 82 9.48 25.64 0.36
CA GLU A 82 8.49 24.62 -0.01
C GLU A 82 9.09 23.23 -0.31
N ASN A 83 10.41 23.04 -0.15
CA ASN A 83 11.04 21.74 -0.41
C ASN A 83 10.74 20.70 0.67
N LEU A 84 10.37 21.15 1.87
CA LEU A 84 10.12 20.30 3.03
C LEU A 84 8.98 20.86 3.87
N TYR A 85 8.00 20.00 4.15
CA TYR A 85 7.03 20.22 5.22
C TYR A 85 7.16 19.12 6.26
N ALA A 86 6.96 19.49 7.52
CA ALA A 86 6.93 18.55 8.63
C ALA A 86 5.54 18.53 9.27
N PHE A 87 5.09 17.35 9.70
CA PHE A 87 3.85 17.17 10.42
C PHE A 87 4.09 16.24 11.61
N ALA A 88 3.77 16.71 12.82
CA ALA A 88 3.74 15.85 14.00
C ALA A 88 2.58 14.85 13.85
N ALA A 89 2.85 13.56 14.04
CA ALA A 89 1.83 12.54 13.91
C ALA A 89 0.86 12.57 15.10
N ILE A 90 -0.45 12.58 14.83
CA ILE A 90 -1.51 12.72 15.85
C ILE A 90 -2.47 11.51 15.87
N GLY A 91 -2.02 10.37 15.34
CA GLY A 91 -2.79 9.12 15.25
C GLY A 91 -3.81 9.09 14.11
N ASN A 92 -4.40 7.91 13.86
CA ASN A 92 -5.39 7.69 12.80
C ASN A 92 -4.91 8.12 11.39
N ASN A 93 -3.62 7.94 11.06
CA ASN A 93 -2.99 8.39 9.81
C ASN A 93 -3.16 9.90 9.55
N ARG A 94 -3.22 10.71 10.60
CA ARG A 94 -3.26 12.17 10.51
C ARG A 94 -1.95 12.75 11.07
N GLY A 95 -1.55 13.88 10.49
CA GLY A 95 -0.48 14.72 11.01
C GLY A 95 -0.96 16.16 11.16
N ARG A 96 -0.53 16.83 12.23
CA ARG A 96 -0.67 18.28 12.39
C ARG A 96 0.60 18.93 11.86
N MET A 97 0.46 19.97 11.04
CA MET A 97 1.61 20.69 10.52
C MET A 97 2.47 21.21 11.66
N TYR A 98 3.75 20.87 11.62
CA TYR A 98 4.77 21.42 12.49
C TYR A 98 5.28 22.71 11.84
N TYR A 99 5.27 23.82 12.58
CA TYR A 99 5.75 25.10 12.07
C TYR A 99 7.27 25.09 11.99
N LEU A 100 7.77 24.66 10.84
CA LEU A 100 9.20 24.48 10.58
C LEU A 100 9.97 25.80 10.56
N TYR A 101 9.29 26.94 10.44
CA TYR A 101 9.93 28.25 10.40
C TYR A 101 9.35 29.13 11.50
N ASP A 102 10.21 29.86 12.20
CA ASP A 102 9.80 30.91 13.13
C ASP A 102 9.40 32.20 12.39
N LYS A 103 9.02 33.23 13.15
CA LYS A 103 8.63 34.55 12.63
C LYS A 103 9.77 35.30 11.91
N ASP A 104 11.01 34.99 12.26
CA ASP A 104 12.23 35.60 11.73
C ASP A 104 12.76 34.82 10.50
N GLY A 105 12.16 33.65 10.24
CA GLY A 105 12.45 32.80 9.11
C GLY A 105 13.50 31.72 9.37
N ASN A 106 13.94 31.55 10.62
CA ASN A 106 14.86 30.49 11.00
C ASN A 106 14.14 29.14 11.05
N ILE A 107 14.88 28.07 10.76
CA ILE A 107 14.35 26.72 10.83
C ILE A 107 14.25 26.29 12.31
N ASN A 108 13.05 25.93 12.74
CA ASN A 108 12.82 25.30 14.04
C ASN A 108 13.31 23.84 14.02
N PRO A 109 13.90 23.34 15.11
CA PRO A 109 14.33 21.95 15.22
C PRO A 109 13.13 21.01 15.08
N LEU A 110 13.32 19.86 14.44
CA LEU A 110 12.29 18.83 14.37
C LEU A 110 12.05 18.21 15.75
N PRO A 111 10.81 17.81 16.06
CA PRO A 111 10.54 17.22 17.36
C PRO A 111 11.01 15.76 17.42
N ASN A 112 11.62 15.33 18.54
CA ASN A 112 12.08 13.96 18.79
C ASN A 112 10.91 12.97 18.99
N ARG A 113 10.13 12.76 17.94
CA ARG A 113 8.97 11.86 17.89
C ARG A 113 8.75 11.34 16.48
N MET A 114 7.66 10.59 16.30
CA MET A 114 7.22 10.17 14.98
C MET A 114 6.68 11.38 14.20
N VAL A 115 7.26 11.65 13.03
CA VAL A 115 6.85 12.74 12.15
C VAL A 115 6.56 12.23 10.75
N TRP A 116 5.67 12.93 10.06
CA TRP A 116 5.53 12.85 8.62
C TRP A 116 6.32 13.99 8.00
N LEU A 117 7.19 13.65 7.05
CA LEU A 117 7.92 14.61 6.23
C LEU A 117 7.34 14.56 4.83
N LEU A 118 7.04 15.71 4.27
CA LEU A 118 6.59 15.84 2.90
C LEU A 118 7.69 16.55 2.11
N LEU A 119 8.43 15.77 1.34
CA LEU A 119 9.64 16.21 0.64
C LEU A 119 9.38 16.36 -0.86
N HIS A 120 9.90 17.42 -1.45
CA HIS A 120 9.89 17.61 -2.89
C HIS A 120 10.63 16.49 -3.63
N GLU A 121 10.22 16.14 -4.85
CA GLU A 121 10.75 15.01 -5.65
C GLU A 121 12.28 15.03 -5.86
N ASP A 122 12.86 16.23 -5.78
CA ASP A 122 14.29 16.48 -5.92
C ASP A 122 15.09 16.13 -4.66
N PHE A 123 14.44 15.73 -3.57
CA PHE A 123 15.09 15.43 -2.30
C PHE A 123 14.87 13.98 -1.90
N LYS A 124 15.86 13.41 -1.23
CA LYS A 124 15.79 12.09 -0.59
C LYS A 124 16.24 12.18 0.86
N LEU A 125 15.70 11.28 1.69
CA LEU A 125 16.19 11.03 3.04
C LEU A 125 17.44 10.15 2.96
N GLU A 126 18.45 10.46 3.79
CA GLU A 126 19.63 9.61 3.97
C GLU A 126 19.45 8.57 5.10
N ILE A 127 18.20 8.31 5.49
CA ILE A 127 17.84 7.37 6.56
C ILE A 127 16.79 6.37 6.08
N GLU A 128 16.76 5.20 6.71
CA GLU A 128 15.68 4.24 6.52
C GLU A 128 14.36 4.87 6.98
N SER A 129 13.40 4.96 6.05
CA SER A 129 12.06 5.48 6.33
C SER A 129 11.00 4.43 5.98
N ASN A 130 9.88 4.45 6.70
CA ASN A 130 8.71 3.68 6.34
C ASN A 130 8.03 4.38 5.16
N TYR A 131 8.56 4.16 3.95
CA TYR A 131 7.96 4.64 2.71
C TYR A 131 6.59 3.98 2.53
N LEU A 132 5.55 4.77 2.29
CA LEU A 132 4.25 4.24 1.86
C LEU A 132 4.44 3.65 0.45
N THR A 133 4.29 2.33 0.35
CA THR A 133 4.55 1.51 -0.85
C THR A 133 3.72 1.83 -2.10
N GLU A 134 2.77 2.77 -2.00
CA GLU A 134 1.99 3.26 -3.13
C GLU A 134 2.41 4.71 -3.35
N GLU A 135 2.91 5.05 -4.55
CA GLU A 135 3.32 6.40 -4.95
C GLU A 135 2.20 7.42 -4.70
N THR A 136 2.14 7.93 -3.47
CA THR A 136 1.16 8.92 -3.05
C THR A 136 1.84 10.26 -3.16
N TRP A 137 1.58 10.96 -4.25
CA TRP A 137 2.07 12.31 -4.46
C TRP A 137 1.08 13.30 -3.88
N ILE A 138 1.55 14.17 -2.99
CA ILE A 138 0.80 15.32 -2.53
C ILE A 138 1.27 16.52 -3.36
N TRP A 139 0.32 17.32 -3.84
CA TRP A 139 0.60 18.48 -4.72
C TRP A 139 1.45 18.11 -5.95
N GLU A 140 1.33 16.86 -6.43
CA GLU A 140 2.03 16.28 -7.59
C GLU A 140 3.57 16.21 -7.52
N LYS A 141 4.20 16.88 -6.55
CA LYS A 141 5.66 17.01 -6.45
C LYS A 141 6.23 16.59 -5.11
N HIS A 142 5.39 16.33 -4.12
CA HIS A 142 5.87 15.98 -2.79
C HIS A 142 5.52 14.56 -2.38
N ARG A 143 6.51 13.85 -1.83
CA ARG A 143 6.37 12.49 -1.32
C ARG A 143 6.32 12.48 0.21
N PRO A 144 5.34 11.80 0.82
CA PRO A 144 5.26 11.64 2.26
C PRO A 144 6.19 10.52 2.74
N PHE A 145 6.92 10.79 3.80
CA PHE A 145 7.79 9.86 4.51
C PHE A 145 7.41 9.85 5.98
N ARG A 146 7.19 8.67 6.56
CA ARG A 146 7.04 8.53 8.01
C ARG A 146 8.39 8.20 8.62
N VAL A 147 8.85 9.05 9.52
CA VAL A 147 10.18 8.98 10.13
C VAL A 147 10.06 9.00 11.64
N ASN A 148 10.81 8.13 12.31
CA ASN A 148 10.92 8.11 13.76
C ASN A 148 12.17 8.88 14.20
N LEU A 149 12.00 10.05 14.82
CA LEU A 149 13.09 10.90 15.29
C LEU A 149 13.38 10.78 16.80
N LYS A 150 12.75 9.83 17.52
CA LYS A 150 12.85 9.74 18.99
C LYS A 150 14.29 9.68 19.55
N GLU A 151 15.18 9.03 18.81
CA GLU A 151 16.58 8.81 19.21
C GLU A 151 17.57 9.50 18.25
N MET A 152 17.08 10.43 17.42
CA MET A 152 17.90 11.14 16.45
C MET A 152 18.20 12.55 16.95
N ASN A 153 19.45 12.98 16.80
CA ASN A 153 19.85 14.36 17.07
C ASN A 153 19.73 15.25 15.83
N GLU A 154 19.84 14.65 14.64
CA GLU A 154 19.84 15.35 13.37
C GLU A 154 19.19 14.48 12.28
N LEU A 155 18.61 15.15 11.29
CA LEU A 155 18.07 14.56 10.08
C LEU A 155 18.72 15.19 8.85
N ALA A 156 19.37 14.37 8.03
CA ALA A 156 19.93 14.77 6.75
C ALA A 156 18.95 14.56 5.59
N ILE A 157 18.76 15.62 4.80
CA ILE A 157 18.06 15.55 3.50
C ILE A 157 19.02 15.95 2.38
N LYS A 158 19.02 15.17 1.29
CA LYS A 158 19.93 15.39 0.16
C LYS A 158 19.18 15.73 -1.10
N ASN A 159 19.58 16.82 -1.74
CA ASN A 159 19.10 17.19 -3.06
C ASN A 159 19.76 16.29 -4.11
N THR A 160 18.96 15.55 -4.88
CA THR A 160 19.43 14.56 -5.86
C THR A 160 20.00 15.20 -7.13
N LYS A 161 19.61 16.45 -7.44
CA LYS A 161 20.11 17.21 -8.60
C LYS A 161 21.46 17.88 -8.33
N THR A 162 21.65 18.42 -7.13
CA THR A 162 22.84 19.21 -6.76
C THR A 162 23.80 18.49 -5.83
N ASN A 163 23.42 17.33 -5.28
CA ASN A 163 24.11 16.60 -4.22
C ASN A 163 24.35 17.40 -2.92
N LYS A 164 23.75 18.59 -2.77
CA LYS A 164 23.82 19.36 -1.53
C LYS A 164 22.95 18.71 -0.45
N GLU A 165 23.49 18.69 0.75
CA GLU A 165 22.85 18.17 1.94
C GLU A 165 22.36 19.32 2.82
N THR A 166 21.20 19.13 3.45
CA THR A 166 20.64 20.02 4.46
C THR A 166 20.42 19.21 5.71
N ILE A 167 21.01 19.66 6.82
CA ILE A 167 20.94 19.03 8.13
C ILE A 167 19.90 19.80 8.95
N LEU A 168 18.98 19.05 9.56
CA LEU A 168 17.93 19.58 10.42
C LEU A 168 18.15 19.03 11.82
N SER A 169 18.31 19.91 12.80
CA SER A 169 18.41 19.50 14.21
C SER A 169 17.10 18.87 14.69
N CYS A 170 17.21 17.89 15.58
CA CYS A 170 16.09 17.22 16.23
C CYS A 170 16.21 17.45 17.75
N GLU A 171 15.16 17.99 18.37
CA GLU A 171 15.16 18.31 19.81
C GLU A 171 14.06 17.58 20.60
N PRO A 172 14.32 17.25 21.88
CA PRO A 172 13.30 16.76 22.78
C PRO A 172 12.11 17.71 22.88
N THR A 173 10.91 17.15 22.89
CA THR A 173 9.66 17.88 23.14
C THR A 173 9.01 17.42 24.42
N PHE A 174 7.88 18.05 24.77
CA PHE A 174 7.04 17.55 25.85
C PHE A 174 6.63 16.10 25.60
N SER A 175 6.49 15.34 26.69
CA SER A 175 6.09 13.94 26.65
C SER A 175 5.06 13.62 27.73
N ILE A 176 4.25 12.60 27.47
CA ILE A 176 3.28 12.05 28.44
C ILE A 176 3.79 10.68 28.88
N GLU A 177 3.87 10.48 30.18
CA GLU A 177 4.27 9.22 30.81
C GLU A 177 3.15 8.67 31.68
N GLY A 178 3.02 7.35 31.68
CA GLY A 178 2.05 6.60 32.47
C GLY A 178 2.15 5.12 32.16
N GLN A 179 1.22 4.32 32.70
CA GLN A 179 1.12 2.91 32.36
C GLN A 179 0.49 2.79 30.96
N VAL A 180 1.30 2.39 29.98
CA VAL A 180 0.88 2.31 28.57
C VAL A 180 0.35 0.92 28.23
N ILE A 181 -0.81 0.85 27.59
CA ILE A 181 -1.29 -0.35 26.89
C ILE A 181 -0.94 -0.21 25.41
N GLU A 182 -0.28 -1.23 24.85
CA GLU A 182 0.22 -1.18 23.48
C GLU A 182 -0.88 -1.45 22.46
N ASP A 183 -0.98 -0.56 21.48
CA ASP A 183 -1.65 -0.73 20.21
C ASP A 183 -0.87 0.02 19.11
N ASP A 184 -1.40 0.09 17.88
CA ASP A 184 -0.72 0.74 16.75
C ASP A 184 -0.56 2.26 16.91
N PHE A 185 -1.33 2.90 17.81
CA PHE A 185 -1.26 4.35 18.04
C PHE A 185 -0.36 4.72 19.24
N LYS A 186 0.33 3.75 19.86
CA LYS A 186 1.14 3.97 21.08
C LYS A 186 2.18 5.10 20.97
N SER A 187 2.65 5.40 19.76
CA SER A 187 3.66 6.45 19.54
C SER A 187 3.08 7.83 19.28
N GLU A 188 1.83 7.94 18.83
CA GLU A 188 1.19 9.23 18.49
C GLU A 188 0.15 9.66 19.50
N MET A 189 -0.62 8.70 20.02
CA MET A 189 -1.73 8.90 20.93
C MET A 189 -1.76 7.72 21.91
N PRO A 190 -0.79 7.62 22.85
CA PRO A 190 -0.67 6.49 23.75
C PRO A 190 -1.97 6.24 24.51
N LEU A 191 -2.29 4.97 24.67
CA LEU A 191 -3.36 4.52 25.54
C LEU A 191 -2.80 4.33 26.94
N LEU A 192 -3.28 5.14 27.87
CA LEU A 192 -2.84 5.18 29.26
C LEU A 192 -3.93 4.60 30.16
N ILE A 193 -3.48 3.91 31.21
CA ILE A 193 -4.33 3.43 32.31
C ILE A 193 -3.73 3.85 33.66
N GLY A 194 -4.50 3.64 34.74
CA GLY A 194 -4.08 3.96 36.10
C GLY A 194 -4.53 5.35 36.56
N GLU A 195 -4.25 5.64 37.83
CA GLU A 195 -4.81 6.80 38.55
C GLU A 195 -4.01 8.10 38.36
N THR A 196 -2.82 8.03 37.78
CA THR A 196 -1.98 9.21 37.55
C THR A 196 -1.26 9.13 36.21
N LEU A 197 -1.06 10.30 35.59
CA LEU A 197 -0.15 10.46 34.45
C LEU A 197 0.76 11.66 34.69
N LYS A 198 1.90 11.69 33.99
CA LYS A 198 2.90 12.74 34.11
C LYS A 198 3.12 13.42 32.78
N ILE A 199 3.19 14.75 32.77
CA ILE A 199 3.65 15.52 31.61
C ILE A 199 5.05 16.04 31.94
N LYS A 200 6.02 15.73 31.08
CA LYS A 200 7.40 16.21 31.22
C LYS A 200 7.67 17.32 30.21
N ALA A 201 8.30 18.39 30.69
CA ALA A 201 8.82 19.44 29.83
C ALA A 201 10.22 19.06 29.32
N PRO A 202 10.60 19.48 28.11
CA PRO A 202 11.95 19.26 27.61
C PRO A 202 12.99 20.21 28.25
N ARG A 203 12.52 21.29 28.89
CA ARG A 203 13.33 22.32 29.53
C ARG A 203 12.56 23.03 30.62
N GLU A 204 13.28 23.77 31.45
CA GLU A 204 12.69 24.76 32.35
C GLU A 204 12.16 25.97 31.56
N ASN A 205 11.04 26.53 32.00
CA ASN A 205 10.51 27.80 31.51
C ASN A 205 10.22 28.73 32.69
N PRO A 206 11.00 29.82 32.86
CA PRO A 206 10.80 30.77 33.95
C PRO A 206 9.45 31.50 33.88
N TYR A 207 8.85 31.56 32.68
CA TYR A 207 7.53 32.16 32.45
C TYR A 207 6.36 31.19 32.69
N ARG A 208 6.67 29.93 33.01
CA ARG A 208 5.74 28.85 33.35
C ARG A 208 4.76 28.50 32.23
N TRP A 209 4.10 27.37 32.40
CA TRP A 209 3.05 26.89 31.50
C TRP A 209 1.71 26.77 32.19
N THR A 210 0.65 26.77 31.38
CA THR A 210 -0.70 26.30 31.71
C THR A 210 -1.03 25.15 30.79
N VAL A 211 -1.67 24.11 31.32
CA VAL A 211 -2.02 22.92 30.54
C VAL A 211 -3.53 22.83 30.36
N TRP A 212 -3.97 22.74 29.11
CA TRP A 212 -5.38 22.64 28.73
C TRP A 212 -5.66 21.25 28.19
N ILE A 213 -6.54 20.51 28.86
CA ILE A 213 -6.91 19.14 28.48
C ILE A 213 -8.30 19.17 27.89
N GLN A 214 -8.44 18.75 26.65
CA GLN A 214 -9.65 18.88 25.86
C GLN A 214 -10.16 17.51 25.42
N ASN A 215 -11.48 17.33 25.48
CA ASN A 215 -12.21 16.24 24.86
C ASN A 215 -13.17 16.83 23.82
N LYS A 216 -13.31 16.17 22.67
CA LYS A 216 -14.09 16.67 21.52
C LYS A 216 -15.56 16.98 21.86
N ILE A 217 -16.14 16.28 22.84
CA ILE A 217 -17.55 16.37 23.23
C ILE A 217 -17.68 17.04 24.59
N ALA A 218 -16.94 16.59 25.60
CA ALA A 218 -17.08 17.05 26.99
C ALA A 218 -16.49 18.45 27.26
N GLY A 219 -15.80 19.06 26.29
CA GLY A 219 -15.20 20.39 26.46
C GLY A 219 -13.77 20.29 26.97
N TYR A 220 -13.40 21.13 27.92
CA TYR A 220 -12.01 21.25 28.36
C TYR A 220 -11.89 21.46 29.86
N ARG A 221 -10.70 21.14 30.38
CA ARG A 221 -10.25 21.42 31.74
C ARG A 221 -8.90 22.09 31.70
N ILE A 222 -8.70 23.11 32.53
CA ILE A 222 -7.44 23.86 32.62
C ILE A 222 -6.76 23.48 33.93
N ILE A 223 -5.50 23.06 33.84
CA ILE A 223 -4.61 22.85 34.98
C ILE A 223 -3.81 24.13 35.15
N THR A 224 -4.18 24.90 36.19
CA THR A 224 -3.63 26.22 36.49
C THR A 224 -2.40 26.15 37.42
N GLU A 225 -1.81 24.97 37.57
CA GLU A 225 -0.59 24.83 38.36
C GLU A 225 0.54 25.64 37.70
N ASN A 226 1.27 26.40 38.51
CA ASN A 226 2.40 27.24 38.10
C ASN A 226 3.61 26.38 37.72
N TRP A 227 3.47 25.61 36.65
CA TRP A 227 4.44 24.59 36.25
C TRP A 227 5.59 25.21 35.45
N ASP A 228 6.80 25.08 35.98
CA ASP A 228 8.05 25.60 35.41
C ASP A 228 8.83 24.56 34.58
N GLY A 229 8.41 23.29 34.59
CA GLY A 229 9.07 22.19 33.87
C GLY A 229 10.27 21.57 34.55
N VAL A 230 10.70 22.03 35.73
CA VAL A 230 11.82 21.42 36.47
C VAL A 230 11.47 20.00 36.89
N GLY A 231 10.26 19.81 37.42
CA GLY A 231 9.66 18.50 37.69
C GLY A 231 8.55 18.16 36.68
N PRO A 232 8.13 16.88 36.59
CA PRO A 232 6.93 16.53 35.82
C PRO A 232 5.68 17.13 36.45
N LEU A 233 4.74 17.62 35.62
CA LEU A 233 3.38 17.92 36.05
C LEU A 233 2.63 16.59 36.25
N ILE A 234 2.06 16.39 37.43
CA ILE A 234 1.34 15.15 37.78
C ILE A 234 -0.16 15.42 37.69
N LEU A 235 -0.87 14.69 36.84
CA LEU A 235 -2.32 14.74 36.74
C LEU A 235 -2.95 13.56 37.50
N LYS A 236 -4.01 13.85 38.26
CA LYS A 236 -4.80 12.85 39.00
C LYS A 236 -6.03 12.47 38.20
N LEU A 237 -6.17 11.20 37.84
CA LEU A 237 -7.18 10.73 36.88
C LEU A 237 -8.30 9.96 37.59
N PRO A 238 -9.56 10.07 37.14
CA PRO A 238 -10.03 10.93 36.03
C PRO A 238 -10.24 12.39 36.46
N ASN A 239 -9.97 12.73 37.73
CA ASN A 239 -10.31 14.03 38.29
C ASN A 239 -9.84 15.19 37.44
N ASP A 240 -8.62 15.18 36.88
CA ASP A 240 -8.04 16.24 36.07
C ASP A 240 -8.41 16.21 34.58
N LEU A 241 -9.33 15.33 34.19
CA LEU A 241 -9.87 15.24 32.83
C LEU A 241 -11.21 15.98 32.72
N PRO A 242 -11.59 16.44 31.51
CA PRO A 242 -12.91 17.04 31.27
C PRO A 242 -14.07 16.03 31.31
N CYS A 243 -13.79 14.72 31.25
CA CYS A 243 -14.77 13.65 31.35
C CYS A 243 -14.15 12.40 31.97
N GLU A 244 -14.99 11.41 32.28
CA GLU A 244 -14.56 10.21 32.98
C GLU A 244 -13.51 9.39 32.23
N CYS A 245 -13.49 9.38 30.90
CA CYS A 245 -12.48 8.72 30.06
C CYS A 245 -12.64 9.13 28.58
N GLY A 246 -11.73 8.70 27.68
CA GLY A 246 -11.84 8.97 26.24
C GLY A 246 -10.52 9.30 25.53
N GLU A 247 -10.63 10.01 24.41
CA GLU A 247 -9.50 10.61 23.67
C GLU A 247 -9.34 12.09 24.09
N PHE A 248 -8.10 12.49 24.35
CA PHE A 248 -7.77 13.82 24.87
C PHE A 248 -6.68 14.50 24.05
N GLN A 249 -6.83 15.81 23.86
CA GLN A 249 -5.80 16.72 23.38
C GLN A 249 -5.27 17.53 24.58
N VAL A 250 -3.96 17.73 24.63
CA VAL A 250 -3.29 18.52 25.66
C VAL A 250 -2.58 19.67 24.99
N ASP A 251 -3.05 20.88 25.19
CA ASP A 251 -2.37 22.10 24.75
C ASP A 251 -1.55 22.65 25.92
N ILE A 252 -0.24 22.82 25.70
CA ILE A 252 0.69 23.36 26.68
C ILE A 252 1.01 24.78 26.23
N CYS A 253 0.53 25.77 26.99
CA CYS A 253 0.60 27.18 26.61
C CYS A 253 1.46 27.96 27.61
N PRO A 254 2.32 28.89 27.17
CA PRO A 254 2.85 29.92 28.03
C PRO A 254 1.72 30.69 28.72
N GLN A 255 1.89 31.04 29.99
CA GLN A 255 0.84 31.69 30.79
C GLN A 255 0.40 33.04 30.22
N ASP A 256 1.34 33.77 29.62
CA ASP A 256 1.20 35.12 29.08
C ASP A 256 0.48 35.15 27.72
N THR A 257 0.87 34.28 26.79
CA THR A 257 0.34 34.31 25.42
C THR A 257 -0.91 33.45 25.25
N ARG A 258 -1.05 32.38 26.03
CA ARG A 258 -2.07 31.33 25.86
C ARG A 258 -2.12 30.74 24.45
N ILE A 259 -1.02 30.83 23.70
CA ILE A 259 -0.84 30.17 22.40
C ILE A 259 -0.08 28.87 22.69
N PRO A 260 -0.54 27.69 22.21
CA PRO A 260 0.15 26.44 22.52
C PRO A 260 1.58 26.41 21.95
N ASP A 261 2.57 26.20 22.82
CA ASP A 261 3.94 25.84 22.43
C ASP A 261 3.96 24.43 21.84
N GLU A 262 3.14 23.54 22.40
CA GLU A 262 3.04 22.15 22.00
C GLU A 262 1.61 21.63 22.20
N THR A 263 1.24 20.66 21.37
CA THR A 263 0.00 19.93 21.51
C THR A 263 0.27 18.43 21.48
N LEU A 264 -0.09 17.75 22.57
CA LEU A 264 0.02 16.30 22.72
C LEU A 264 -1.36 15.66 22.63
N PHE A 265 -1.39 14.35 22.34
CA PHE A 265 -2.61 13.57 22.31
C PHE A 265 -2.42 12.31 23.15
N PHE A 266 -3.44 11.91 23.87
CA PHE A 266 -3.46 10.63 24.57
C PHE A 266 -4.88 10.08 24.64
N ARG A 267 -4.98 8.78 24.93
CA ARG A 267 -6.23 8.12 25.29
C ARG A 267 -6.11 7.66 26.73
N TRP A 268 -7.20 7.73 27.47
CA TRP A 268 -7.23 7.20 28.81
C TRP A 268 -8.51 6.41 29.06
N LEU A 269 -8.34 5.24 29.66
CA LEU A 269 -9.42 4.41 30.19
C LEU A 269 -9.06 4.00 31.62
N PRO A 270 -10.06 3.81 32.52
CA PRO A 270 -9.78 3.35 33.88
C PRO A 270 -9.02 2.02 33.89
N PHE A 271 -9.44 1.08 33.03
CA PHE A 271 -8.81 -0.21 32.85
C PHE A 271 -9.12 -0.77 31.47
N ILE A 272 -8.12 -1.38 30.85
CA ILE A 272 -8.28 -2.21 29.67
C ILE A 272 -7.15 -3.23 29.57
N GLU A 273 -7.47 -4.43 29.12
CA GLU A 273 -6.51 -5.46 28.74
C GLU A 273 -6.69 -5.81 27.26
N LEU A 274 -5.60 -5.80 26.51
CA LEU A 274 -5.55 -6.19 25.11
C LEU A 274 -4.61 -7.39 24.97
N ASN A 275 -5.15 -8.53 24.56
CA ASN A 275 -4.37 -9.74 24.34
C ASN A 275 -4.52 -10.22 22.89
N TYR A 276 -3.39 -10.25 22.19
CA TYR A 276 -3.29 -10.62 20.78
C TYR A 276 -1.85 -11.05 20.45
N PRO A 277 -1.62 -11.79 19.35
CA PRO A 277 -0.27 -12.18 18.94
C PRO A 277 0.61 -10.96 18.61
N LYS A 278 1.73 -10.82 19.33
CA LYS A 278 2.72 -9.74 19.12
C LYS A 278 3.95 -10.18 18.35
N GLU A 279 4.16 -11.48 18.17
CA GLU A 279 5.30 -12.04 17.43
C GLU A 279 4.92 -12.31 15.96
N LEU A 280 5.92 -12.30 15.07
CA LEU A 280 5.74 -12.60 13.65
C LEU A 280 5.17 -14.00 13.43
N ILE A 281 3.98 -14.07 12.84
CA ILE A 281 3.34 -15.32 12.46
C ILE A 281 3.85 -15.72 11.08
N ILE A 282 4.48 -16.90 11.01
CA ILE A 282 4.90 -17.54 9.76
C ILE A 282 3.75 -18.45 9.28
N PRO A 283 3.21 -18.25 8.07
CA PRO A 283 2.11 -19.07 7.58
C PRO A 283 2.56 -20.49 7.26
N ASN A 284 1.61 -21.43 7.25
CA ASN A 284 1.83 -22.71 6.61
C ASN A 284 1.87 -22.51 5.08
N PRO A 285 2.95 -22.89 4.36
CA PRO A 285 3.06 -22.64 2.92
C PRO A 285 1.92 -23.24 2.08
N HIS A 286 1.30 -24.33 2.53
CA HIS A 286 0.21 -25.00 1.80
C HIS A 286 -1.18 -24.46 2.20
N GLN A 287 -1.39 -24.20 3.49
CA GLN A 287 -2.70 -23.80 4.03
C GLN A 287 -2.88 -22.28 4.13
N GLY A 288 -1.79 -21.52 4.19
CA GLY A 288 -1.77 -20.08 4.43
C GLY A 288 -1.84 -19.72 5.91
N HIS A 289 -2.24 -18.49 6.18
CA HIS A 289 -2.54 -17.99 7.53
C HIS A 289 -3.88 -18.52 8.04
N LYS A 290 -4.01 -18.68 9.36
CA LYS A 290 -5.28 -18.95 10.05
C LYS A 290 -5.88 -17.64 10.58
N SER A 291 -7.18 -17.67 10.91
CA SER A 291 -7.79 -16.57 11.67
C SER A 291 -7.09 -16.43 13.02
N GLU A 292 -6.89 -15.19 13.43
CA GLU A 292 -6.34 -14.84 14.76
C GLU A 292 -7.41 -14.11 15.56
N PHE A 293 -7.27 -14.11 16.88
CA PHE A 293 -8.26 -13.51 17.77
C PHE A 293 -7.62 -12.44 18.64
N ILE A 294 -8.35 -11.34 18.79
CA ILE A 294 -7.98 -10.23 19.67
C ILE A 294 -8.98 -10.25 20.81
N LYS A 295 -8.48 -10.45 22.03
CA LYS A 295 -9.27 -10.42 23.25
C LYS A 295 -9.15 -9.03 23.87
N VAL A 296 -10.29 -8.45 24.20
CA VAL A 296 -10.41 -7.12 24.78
C VAL A 296 -11.20 -7.26 26.08
N LYS A 297 -10.63 -6.83 27.19
CA LYS A 297 -11.31 -6.78 28.49
C LYS A 297 -11.33 -5.36 29.02
N VAL A 298 -12.46 -4.91 29.56
CA VAL A 298 -12.66 -3.54 30.09
C VAL A 298 -13.20 -3.60 31.53
N SER A 299 -13.19 -2.47 32.24
CA SER A 299 -13.70 -2.44 33.63
C SER A 299 -15.22 -2.40 33.70
N GLY A 300 -15.83 -3.45 34.25
CA GLY A 300 -17.24 -3.47 34.64
C GLY A 300 -18.22 -3.50 33.45
N GLU A 301 -19.51 -3.33 33.75
CA GLU A 301 -20.58 -3.38 32.76
C GLU A 301 -20.85 -2.02 32.10
N GLY A 302 -21.56 -2.03 30.96
CA GLY A 302 -22.04 -0.82 30.29
C GLY A 302 -21.15 -0.28 29.17
N TRP A 303 -20.11 -1.02 28.80
CA TRP A 303 -19.29 -0.73 27.62
C TRP A 303 -19.90 -1.36 26.36
N ALA A 304 -19.66 -0.72 25.22
CA ALA A 304 -20.01 -1.22 23.91
C ALA A 304 -18.77 -1.22 23.03
N LEU A 305 -18.48 -2.37 22.41
CA LEU A 305 -17.42 -2.50 21.42
C LEU A 305 -18.00 -2.31 20.02
N ASN A 306 -17.48 -1.30 19.31
CA ASN A 306 -17.92 -0.94 17.97
C ASN A 306 -16.85 -1.31 16.94
N CYS A 307 -17.19 -2.18 15.99
CA CYS A 307 -16.35 -2.51 14.84
C CYS A 307 -16.93 -1.88 13.55
N ARG A 308 -16.08 -1.34 12.67
CA ARG A 308 -16.53 -0.71 11.41
C ARG A 308 -17.11 -1.69 10.38
N ALA A 309 -16.82 -2.98 10.50
CA ALA A 309 -17.32 -4.02 9.60
C ALA A 309 -18.19 -5.00 10.37
N ALA A 310 -19.11 -5.68 9.66
CA ALA A 310 -19.86 -6.83 10.16
C ALA A 310 -18.91 -8.00 10.46
N ARG A 311 -18.12 -7.84 11.53
CA ARG A 311 -17.19 -8.83 12.05
C ARG A 311 -17.92 -9.64 13.11
N LYS A 312 -17.51 -10.89 13.27
CA LYS A 312 -17.92 -11.69 14.41
C LYS A 312 -17.24 -11.12 15.64
N VAL A 313 -17.99 -10.33 16.39
CA VAL A 313 -17.64 -9.94 17.75
C VAL A 313 -18.46 -10.85 18.64
N GLU A 314 -17.79 -11.71 19.37
CA GLU A 314 -18.44 -12.61 20.31
C GLU A 314 -18.15 -12.09 21.72
N PRO A 315 -19.17 -11.79 22.53
CA PRO A 315 -18.97 -11.55 23.95
C PRO A 315 -18.50 -12.87 24.57
N ILE A 316 -17.44 -12.81 25.38
CA ILE A 316 -16.99 -13.97 26.16
C ILE A 316 -17.65 -13.92 27.54
N GLU A 317 -17.59 -12.75 28.19
CA GLU A 317 -18.21 -12.42 29.48
C GLU A 317 -18.80 -10.99 29.42
N SER A 318 -19.42 -10.50 30.49
CA SER A 318 -20.06 -9.17 30.51
C SER A 318 -19.11 -8.00 30.27
N ASP A 319 -17.81 -8.19 30.50
CA ASP A 319 -16.74 -7.18 30.40
C ASP A 319 -15.65 -7.55 29.38
N SER A 320 -15.85 -8.61 28.58
CA SER A 320 -14.85 -9.12 27.66
C SER A 320 -15.40 -9.51 26.28
N TYR A 321 -14.63 -9.16 25.25
CA TYR A 321 -14.97 -9.31 23.85
C TYR A 321 -13.87 -10.05 23.10
N GLN A 322 -14.28 -10.85 22.13
CA GLN A 322 -13.38 -11.45 21.16
C GLN A 322 -13.66 -10.90 19.76
N ILE A 323 -12.60 -10.45 19.09
CA ILE A 323 -12.67 -10.01 17.69
C ILE A 323 -11.89 -11.00 16.83
N GLU A 324 -12.55 -11.63 15.87
CA GLU A 324 -11.89 -12.46 14.86
C GLU A 324 -11.21 -11.58 13.78
N LEU A 325 -9.94 -11.85 13.48
CA LEU A 325 -9.18 -11.27 12.37
C LEU A 325 -8.84 -12.34 11.34
N ARG A 326 -9.54 -12.29 10.20
CA ARG A 326 -9.37 -13.25 9.10
C ARG A 326 -7.98 -13.16 8.44
N PRO A 327 -7.48 -14.22 7.79
CA PRO A 327 -6.16 -14.27 7.13
C PRO A 327 -5.88 -13.12 6.14
N GLU A 328 -6.91 -12.63 5.46
CA GLU A 328 -6.80 -11.59 4.43
C GLU A 328 -6.51 -10.21 5.04
N GLU A 329 -6.93 -9.99 6.28
CA GLU A 329 -6.79 -8.72 7.01
C GLU A 329 -5.62 -8.81 7.99
N ASN A 330 -4.79 -7.77 8.08
CA ASN A 330 -3.72 -7.70 9.10
C ASN A 330 -4.04 -6.75 10.23
N THR A 331 -5.03 -5.89 10.03
CA THR A 331 -5.34 -4.80 10.94
C THR A 331 -6.83 -4.81 11.27
N VAL A 332 -7.14 -4.61 12.55
CA VAL A 332 -8.49 -4.26 13.00
C VAL A 332 -8.52 -2.82 13.48
N ARG A 333 -9.64 -2.15 13.21
CA ARG A 333 -10.01 -0.89 13.84
C ARG A 333 -11.32 -1.09 14.57
N PHE A 334 -11.32 -0.75 15.86
CA PHE A 334 -12.51 -0.80 16.70
C PHE A 334 -12.50 0.40 17.64
N SER A 335 -13.65 0.67 18.27
CA SER A 335 -13.73 1.61 19.38
C SER A 335 -14.50 1.00 20.53
N ILE A 336 -14.26 1.54 21.72
CA ILE A 336 -15.01 1.21 22.92
C ILE A 336 -15.66 2.49 23.42
N THR A 337 -16.94 2.42 23.73
CA THR A 337 -17.74 3.57 24.20
C THR A 337 -18.61 3.11 25.35
N LYS A 338 -18.73 3.92 26.40
CA LYS A 338 -19.67 3.66 27.49
C LYS A 338 -21.08 4.08 27.06
N LYS A 339 -22.07 3.23 27.31
CA LYS A 339 -23.46 3.47 26.90
C LYS A 339 -23.99 4.77 27.50
N GLY A 340 -24.50 5.65 26.65
CA GLY A 340 -25.03 6.96 27.06
C GLY A 340 -24.00 8.09 27.14
N ASN A 341 -22.70 7.79 27.09
CA ASN A 341 -21.61 8.77 27.27
C ASN A 341 -20.73 8.82 26.01
N PRO A 342 -21.15 9.53 24.94
CA PRO A 342 -20.46 9.53 23.65
C PRO A 342 -19.04 10.13 23.69
N GLU A 343 -18.73 10.99 24.67
CA GLU A 343 -17.40 11.56 24.93
C GLU A 343 -16.34 10.51 25.25
N THR A 344 -16.75 9.31 25.67
CA THR A 344 -15.88 8.19 26.04
C THR A 344 -15.41 7.36 24.86
N ASP A 345 -15.87 7.64 23.63
CA ASP A 345 -15.48 6.90 22.42
C ASP A 345 -13.95 6.89 22.22
N THR A 346 -13.34 5.74 22.53
CA THR A 346 -11.90 5.54 22.47
C THR A 346 -11.58 4.61 21.32
N LYS A 347 -10.78 5.05 20.34
CA LYS A 347 -10.46 4.25 19.16
C LYS A 347 -9.18 3.47 19.35
N PHE A 348 -9.14 2.31 18.71
CA PHE A 348 -8.05 1.36 18.74
C PHE A 348 -7.70 0.93 17.32
N GLN A 349 -6.42 0.64 17.11
CA GLN A 349 -5.97 -0.08 15.94
C GLN A 349 -4.95 -1.12 16.37
N ILE A 350 -5.16 -2.35 15.95
CA ILE A 350 -4.23 -3.46 16.22
C ILE A 350 -3.87 -4.10 14.89
N THR A 351 -2.58 -4.11 14.58
CA THR A 351 -1.99 -4.89 13.50
C THR A 351 -1.35 -6.16 14.07
N ILE A 352 -1.72 -7.32 13.51
CA ILE A 352 -1.09 -8.61 13.82
C ILE A 352 0.08 -8.84 12.85
N PRO A 353 1.31 -9.05 13.35
CA PRO A 353 2.48 -9.36 12.51
C PRO A 353 2.31 -10.66 11.73
N ARG A 354 2.09 -10.59 10.41
CA ARG A 354 1.91 -11.75 9.54
C ARG A 354 2.86 -11.67 8.36
N LEU A 355 3.67 -12.70 8.17
CA LEU A 355 4.53 -12.81 7.01
C LEU A 355 3.70 -13.03 5.74
N LYS A 356 3.77 -12.10 4.78
CA LYS A 356 3.14 -12.22 3.46
C LYS A 356 4.12 -11.87 2.34
N TRP A 357 3.87 -12.37 1.14
CA TRP A 357 4.70 -12.09 -0.03
C TRP A 357 3.88 -11.91 -1.30
N LYS A 358 4.49 -11.23 -2.28
CA LYS A 358 3.98 -11.09 -3.65
C LYS A 358 5.13 -10.82 -4.61
N THR A 359 4.90 -11.06 -5.90
CA THR A 359 5.83 -10.60 -6.95
C THR A 359 5.41 -9.25 -7.51
N SER A 360 6.30 -8.57 -8.25
CA SER A 360 5.98 -7.29 -8.91
C SER A 360 4.86 -7.36 -9.94
N LYS A 361 4.49 -8.57 -10.40
CA LYS A 361 3.36 -8.79 -11.31
C LYS A 361 2.02 -9.00 -10.58
N GLN A 362 2.05 -9.15 -9.26
CA GLN A 362 0.87 -9.44 -8.45
C GLN A 362 0.43 -8.21 -7.65
N LYS A 363 -0.89 -8.00 -7.58
CA LYS A 363 -1.47 -6.92 -6.78
C LYS A 363 -1.62 -7.31 -5.30
N ALA A 364 -2.17 -8.50 -5.04
CA ALA A 364 -2.50 -8.97 -3.70
C ALA A 364 -1.32 -9.65 -2.99
N TRP A 365 -1.22 -9.43 -1.68
CA TRP A 365 -0.34 -10.15 -0.76
C TRP A 365 -0.86 -11.58 -0.52
N ASN A 366 0.06 -12.54 -0.40
CA ASN A 366 -0.26 -13.94 -0.16
C ASN A 366 0.54 -14.52 1.01
N GLY A 367 0.00 -15.52 1.69
CA GLY A 367 0.72 -16.34 2.68
C GLY A 367 0.89 -17.79 2.25
N LYS A 368 0.63 -18.11 0.97
CA LYS A 368 0.71 -19.46 0.40
C LYS A 368 1.81 -19.53 -0.64
N LEU A 369 2.42 -20.70 -0.76
CA LEU A 369 3.42 -21.03 -1.78
C LEU A 369 2.88 -20.71 -3.18
N GLN A 370 3.66 -19.97 -3.97
CA GLN A 370 3.25 -19.55 -5.32
C GLN A 370 4.06 -20.22 -6.41
N ASN A 371 3.39 -20.59 -7.51
CA ASN A 371 4.06 -21.03 -8.73
C ASN A 371 4.46 -19.83 -9.56
N ILE A 372 5.73 -19.73 -9.92
CA ILE A 372 6.21 -18.77 -10.89
C ILE A 372 6.67 -19.54 -12.13
N LYS A 373 6.05 -19.25 -13.28
CA LYS A 373 6.50 -19.84 -14.54
C LYS A 373 7.89 -19.33 -14.85
N ARG A 374 8.79 -20.24 -15.21
CA ARG A 374 10.16 -19.88 -15.59
C ARG A 374 10.24 -18.84 -16.69
N ASP A 375 9.27 -18.80 -17.60
CA ASP A 375 9.22 -17.84 -18.71
C ASP A 375 8.80 -16.42 -18.29
N GLU A 376 8.33 -16.25 -17.06
CA GLU A 376 8.09 -14.93 -16.48
C GLU A 376 9.39 -14.21 -16.10
N LEU A 377 10.48 -14.96 -15.91
CA LEU A 377 11.83 -14.41 -15.78
C LEU A 377 12.38 -14.10 -17.19
N ILE A 378 12.49 -12.81 -17.50
CA ILE A 378 12.98 -12.28 -18.77
C ILE A 378 14.33 -11.60 -18.51
N TYR A 379 15.32 -11.92 -19.35
CA TYR A 379 16.66 -11.33 -19.22
C TYR A 379 16.60 -9.82 -19.49
N GLY A 380 17.11 -9.02 -18.56
CA GLY A 380 17.14 -7.56 -18.67
C GLY A 380 15.85 -6.84 -18.28
N GLU A 381 14.81 -7.54 -17.84
CA GLU A 381 13.60 -6.93 -17.26
C GLU A 381 13.54 -7.20 -15.76
N SER A 382 13.48 -6.16 -14.92
CA SER A 382 13.45 -6.33 -13.48
C SER A 382 12.14 -6.99 -13.00
N PHE A 383 12.30 -8.05 -12.22
CA PHE A 383 11.22 -8.81 -11.62
C PHE A 383 11.52 -9.00 -10.14
N TYR A 384 10.66 -8.45 -9.29
CA TYR A 384 10.91 -8.37 -7.85
C TYR A 384 10.00 -9.32 -7.07
N LEU A 385 10.54 -9.83 -5.98
CA LEU A 385 9.81 -10.44 -4.88
C LEU A 385 9.76 -9.44 -3.72
N PHE A 386 8.55 -9.20 -3.21
CA PHE A 386 8.30 -8.37 -2.05
C PHE A 386 7.79 -9.21 -0.89
N ILE A 387 8.32 -8.97 0.30
CA ILE A 387 7.90 -9.58 1.57
C ILE A 387 7.40 -8.46 2.48
N CYS A 388 6.28 -8.68 3.16
CA CYS A 388 5.76 -7.83 4.21
C CYS A 388 5.70 -8.64 5.51
N THR A 389 6.10 -8.02 6.61
CA THR A 389 6.02 -8.63 7.95
C THR A 389 4.86 -8.09 8.78
N ASP A 390 4.31 -6.92 8.40
CA ASP A 390 3.31 -6.17 9.16
C ASP A 390 3.73 -5.91 10.63
N ASP A 391 5.03 -5.98 10.93
CA ASP A 391 5.58 -5.76 12.26
C ASP A 391 6.27 -4.40 12.33
N PHE A 392 5.68 -3.49 13.08
CA PHE A 392 6.24 -2.15 13.29
C PHE A 392 7.25 -2.08 14.44
N ASN A 393 7.31 -3.11 15.28
CA ASN A 393 8.09 -3.11 16.51
C ASN A 393 9.42 -3.84 16.38
N ASN A 394 9.49 -4.86 15.50
CA ASN A 394 10.68 -5.67 15.32
C ASN A 394 11.27 -5.52 13.92
N ARG A 395 12.59 -5.67 13.84
CA ARG A 395 13.35 -5.78 12.59
C ARG A 395 13.79 -7.22 12.36
N TYR A 396 13.89 -7.59 11.08
CA TYR A 396 14.25 -8.93 10.66
C TYR A 396 15.38 -8.86 9.62
N ASP A 397 16.33 -9.78 9.73
CA ASP A 397 17.28 -10.08 8.67
C ASP A 397 16.69 -11.20 7.80
N LEU A 398 16.47 -10.89 6.52
CA LEU A 398 15.87 -11.82 5.56
C LEU A 398 16.89 -12.18 4.48
N SER A 399 17.06 -13.48 4.27
CA SER A 399 17.78 -14.02 3.12
C SER A 399 16.93 -15.05 2.39
N SER A 400 17.15 -15.18 1.09
CA SER A 400 16.50 -16.18 0.26
C SER A 400 17.46 -17.30 -0.07
N ILE A 401 16.98 -18.54 -0.07
CA ILE A 401 17.74 -19.73 -0.43
C ILE A 401 17.01 -20.41 -1.59
N LEU A 402 17.65 -20.45 -2.76
CA LEU A 402 17.18 -21.22 -3.91
C LEU A 402 17.72 -22.64 -3.81
N GLU A 403 16.83 -23.63 -3.88
CA GLU A 403 17.18 -25.03 -3.71
C GLU A 403 16.48 -25.94 -4.73
N THR A 404 17.08 -27.12 -4.94
CA THR A 404 16.48 -28.23 -5.69
C THR A 404 16.80 -29.52 -4.96
N ASN A 405 15.84 -30.43 -4.80
CA ASN A 405 16.05 -31.70 -4.11
C ASN A 405 16.80 -31.55 -2.76
N ASN A 406 16.45 -30.51 -1.98
CA ASN A 406 17.09 -30.13 -0.72
C ASN A 406 18.58 -29.71 -0.80
N GLN A 407 19.12 -29.50 -2.00
CA GLN A 407 20.45 -28.94 -2.21
C GLN A 407 20.34 -27.43 -2.43
N ARG A 408 21.06 -26.65 -1.63
CA ARG A 408 21.19 -25.20 -1.80
C ARG A 408 21.99 -24.90 -3.06
N LEU A 409 21.43 -24.07 -3.94
CA LEU A 409 22.04 -23.70 -5.22
C LEU A 409 22.60 -22.28 -5.20
N GLN A 410 21.84 -21.34 -4.62
CA GLN A 410 22.18 -19.93 -4.60
C GLN A 410 21.45 -19.23 -3.47
N GLU A 411 22.08 -18.21 -2.89
CA GLU A 411 21.49 -17.36 -1.85
C GLU A 411 21.35 -15.92 -2.36
N GLY A 412 20.43 -15.17 -1.76
CA GLY A 412 20.21 -13.75 -2.05
C GLY A 412 19.81 -13.01 -0.79
N LYS A 413 20.20 -11.74 -0.67
CA LYS A 413 19.84 -10.90 0.48
C LYS A 413 18.72 -9.95 0.10
N PHE A 414 17.75 -9.82 0.99
CA PHE A 414 16.71 -8.82 0.80
C PHE A 414 17.22 -7.43 1.18
N ILE A 415 16.69 -6.42 0.48
CA ILE A 415 16.86 -5.02 0.83
C ILE A 415 15.62 -4.59 1.61
N GLN A 416 15.82 -4.20 2.87
CA GLN A 416 14.75 -3.70 3.73
C GLN A 416 14.37 -2.26 3.34
N GLN A 417 13.07 -2.00 3.29
CA GLN A 417 12.47 -0.68 3.10
C GLN A 417 11.27 -0.58 4.04
N GLY A 418 11.53 -0.13 5.28
CA GLY A 418 10.54 -0.11 6.34
C GLY A 418 10.10 -1.50 6.78
N ILE A 419 8.78 -1.77 6.76
CA ILE A 419 8.19 -3.09 7.07
C ILE A 419 8.25 -4.08 5.90
N ASN A 420 8.65 -3.59 4.72
CA ASN A 420 8.74 -4.37 3.48
C ASN A 420 10.19 -4.73 3.17
N TYR A 421 10.36 -5.85 2.47
CA TYR A 421 11.65 -6.34 2.00
C TYR A 421 11.53 -6.66 0.52
N SER A 422 12.56 -6.33 -0.25
CA SER A 422 12.58 -6.52 -1.70
C SER A 422 13.79 -7.34 -2.14
N LEU A 423 13.59 -8.18 -3.15
CA LEU A 423 14.63 -9.01 -3.74
C LEU A 423 14.43 -9.07 -5.25
N GLU A 424 15.47 -8.74 -6.02
CA GLU A 424 15.42 -8.89 -7.49
C GLU A 424 15.57 -10.37 -7.86
N LEU A 425 14.51 -10.99 -8.38
CA LEU A 425 14.51 -12.41 -8.75
C LEU A 425 15.42 -12.70 -9.95
N ASN A 426 15.74 -11.69 -10.77
CA ASN A 426 16.63 -11.84 -11.91
C ASN A 426 18.06 -12.23 -11.52
N GLN A 427 18.49 -12.01 -10.28
CA GLN A 427 19.79 -12.49 -9.79
C GLN A 427 19.90 -14.03 -9.84
N PHE A 428 18.78 -14.74 -9.82
CA PHE A 428 18.69 -16.20 -9.93
C PHE A 428 18.47 -16.68 -11.37
N TYR A 429 18.43 -15.79 -12.36
CA TYR A 429 17.98 -16.09 -13.72
C TYR A 429 18.72 -17.29 -14.34
N ASP A 430 20.06 -17.26 -14.31
CA ASP A 430 20.88 -18.30 -14.91
C ASP A 430 20.68 -19.66 -14.22
N THR A 431 20.67 -19.65 -12.88
CA THR A 431 20.45 -20.85 -12.06
C THR A 431 19.08 -21.45 -12.35
N ILE A 432 18.03 -20.63 -12.41
CA ILE A 432 16.66 -21.07 -12.70
C ILE A 432 16.53 -21.56 -14.14
N LYS A 433 17.13 -20.91 -15.14
CA LYS A 433 16.98 -21.31 -16.56
C LYS A 433 17.77 -22.56 -16.93
N ARG A 434 18.94 -22.79 -16.30
CA ARG A 434 19.83 -23.93 -16.59
C ARG A 434 19.38 -25.22 -15.90
N ASN A 435 18.85 -25.12 -14.68
CA ASN A 435 18.39 -26.31 -13.94
C ASN A 435 17.16 -26.94 -14.62
N LYS A 436 17.00 -28.26 -14.62
CA LYS A 436 15.84 -28.94 -15.24
C LYS A 436 14.77 -29.37 -14.23
N ASN A 437 15.14 -29.49 -12.96
CA ASN A 437 14.30 -30.01 -11.88
C ASN A 437 13.37 -28.92 -11.32
N VAL A 438 12.45 -29.31 -10.45
CA VAL A 438 11.69 -28.32 -9.67
C VAL A 438 12.65 -27.55 -8.77
N LEU A 439 12.43 -26.25 -8.66
CA LEU A 439 13.17 -25.36 -7.77
C LEU A 439 12.22 -24.76 -6.75
N SER A 440 12.66 -24.69 -5.50
CA SER A 440 11.99 -23.97 -4.41
C SER A 440 12.83 -22.76 -4.01
N LEU A 441 12.16 -21.64 -3.72
CA LEU A 441 12.78 -20.49 -3.07
C LEU A 441 12.23 -20.42 -1.64
N LYS A 442 13.13 -20.57 -0.67
CA LYS A 442 12.86 -20.39 0.75
C LYS A 442 13.30 -19.00 1.20
N ILE A 443 12.68 -18.49 2.26
CA ILE A 443 13.20 -17.34 3.01
C ILE A 443 13.72 -17.84 4.34
N GLU A 444 14.93 -17.49 4.73
CA GLU A 444 15.41 -17.60 6.10
C GLU A 444 15.16 -16.28 6.84
N ILE A 445 14.43 -16.35 7.95
CA ILE A 445 13.99 -15.18 8.72
C ILE A 445 14.65 -15.19 10.10
N ARG A 446 15.47 -14.19 10.37
CA ARG A 446 16.13 -14.01 11.68
C ARG A 446 15.70 -12.71 12.33
N ARG A 447 15.44 -12.72 13.64
CA ARG A 447 15.17 -11.49 14.39
C ARG A 447 16.48 -10.74 14.62
N THR A 448 16.54 -9.47 14.27
CA THR A 448 17.81 -8.70 14.33
C THR A 448 18.30 -8.48 15.76
N LYS A 449 17.40 -8.38 16.74
CA LYS A 449 17.75 -8.08 18.14
C LYS A 449 18.63 -9.15 18.79
N ASP A 450 18.38 -10.42 18.51
CA ASP A 450 19.02 -11.57 19.15
C ASP A 450 19.51 -12.63 18.16
N TYR A 451 19.43 -12.36 16.86
CA TYR A 451 19.80 -13.25 15.77
C TYR A 451 19.10 -14.62 15.78
N LYS A 452 17.97 -14.74 16.49
CA LYS A 452 17.20 -15.98 16.58
C LYS A 452 16.53 -16.29 15.24
N LEU A 453 16.74 -17.51 14.74
CA LEU A 453 16.03 -18.04 13.57
C LEU A 453 14.56 -18.28 13.93
N LEU A 454 13.65 -17.64 13.18
CA LEU A 454 12.21 -17.77 13.39
C LEU A 454 11.58 -18.82 12.48
N GLY A 455 12.11 -18.99 11.27
CA GLY A 455 11.68 -20.04 10.36
C GLY A 455 12.26 -19.92 8.96
N THR A 456 12.01 -20.96 8.16
CA THR A 456 12.49 -21.09 6.78
C THR A 456 11.38 -21.48 5.78
N PRO A 457 10.30 -20.70 5.63
CA PRO A 457 9.17 -21.08 4.79
C PRO A 457 9.51 -21.10 3.28
N ASP A 458 8.95 -22.08 2.56
CA ASP A 458 8.88 -22.09 1.10
C ASP A 458 7.86 -21.05 0.62
N ILE A 459 8.29 -20.15 -0.26
CA ILE A 459 7.45 -19.03 -0.71
C ILE A 459 7.14 -19.06 -2.21
N LEU A 460 8.09 -19.50 -3.03
CA LEU A 460 7.94 -19.65 -4.48
C LEU A 460 8.43 -21.03 -4.90
N TYR A 461 7.85 -21.55 -5.98
CA TYR A 461 8.41 -22.67 -6.71
C TYR A 461 8.40 -22.43 -8.21
N PHE A 462 9.33 -23.07 -8.90
CA PHE A 462 9.47 -23.04 -10.36
C PHE A 462 9.36 -24.47 -10.89
N ASP A 463 8.36 -24.72 -11.73
CA ASP A 463 8.11 -26.03 -12.34
C ASP A 463 9.34 -26.59 -13.05
N ALA A 464 9.44 -27.92 -13.12
CA ALA A 464 10.44 -28.59 -13.93
C ALA A 464 10.32 -28.18 -15.41
N LYS A 465 11.46 -28.11 -16.10
CA LYS A 465 11.47 -27.73 -17.52
C LYS A 465 10.80 -28.84 -18.33
N ARG A 466 9.62 -28.57 -18.91
CA ARG A 466 8.94 -29.53 -19.81
C ARG A 466 9.87 -29.85 -20.99
N VAL A 467 10.32 -31.11 -21.06
CA VAL A 467 11.04 -31.63 -22.23
C VAL A 467 10.00 -31.80 -23.34
N VAL A 468 9.88 -30.82 -24.22
CA VAL A 468 9.18 -31.03 -25.50
C VAL A 468 10.04 -32.00 -26.30
N GLN A 469 9.62 -33.26 -26.42
CA GLN A 469 10.24 -34.23 -27.33
C GLN A 469 10.18 -33.65 -28.74
N LYS A 470 11.34 -33.31 -29.32
CA LYS A 470 11.44 -32.99 -30.74
C LYS A 470 11.36 -34.30 -31.52
N PRO A 471 10.46 -34.45 -32.51
CA PRO A 471 10.51 -35.58 -33.42
C PRO A 471 11.78 -35.52 -34.29
N SER A 472 12.37 -36.69 -34.53
CA SER A 472 13.58 -36.91 -35.33
C SER A 472 13.40 -36.49 -36.80
N PRO A 473 14.47 -36.04 -37.49
CA PRO A 473 14.38 -35.54 -38.85
C PRO A 473 14.31 -36.70 -39.85
N SER A 474 13.15 -36.91 -40.48
CA SER A 474 13.02 -37.80 -41.64
C SER A 474 13.04 -37.01 -42.96
N LYS A 475 13.99 -37.43 -43.81
CA LYS A 475 14.11 -37.36 -45.28
C LYS A 475 13.72 -36.07 -46.05
N ILE A 476 14.75 -35.58 -46.74
CA ILE A 476 14.77 -34.52 -47.76
C ILE A 476 13.99 -35.00 -49.00
N VAL A 477 12.97 -34.24 -49.43
CA VAL A 477 12.36 -34.35 -50.77
C VAL A 477 11.91 -32.95 -51.25
N SER A 478 12.32 -32.61 -52.48
CA SER A 478 11.84 -31.59 -53.45
C SER A 478 11.48 -30.16 -52.97
N TYR A 479 12.34 -29.19 -53.31
CA TYR A 479 12.28 -27.78 -52.88
C TYR A 479 11.61 -26.80 -53.86
N ASP A 480 11.17 -27.23 -55.05
CA ASP A 480 10.85 -26.29 -56.14
C ASP A 480 9.49 -25.59 -56.01
N LEU A 481 8.49 -26.27 -55.44
CA LEU A 481 7.15 -25.67 -55.26
C LEU A 481 7.09 -24.71 -54.06
N ILE A 482 7.82 -25.04 -52.99
CA ILE A 482 7.87 -24.25 -51.75
C ILE A 482 8.66 -22.96 -51.98
N ASN A 483 9.70 -23.02 -52.82
CA ASN A 483 10.52 -21.84 -53.11
C ASN A 483 9.82 -20.80 -53.99
N THR A 484 8.91 -21.23 -54.87
CA THR A 484 8.15 -20.35 -55.77
C THR A 484 6.97 -19.61 -55.10
N LEU A 485 6.62 -19.96 -53.85
CA LEU A 485 5.60 -19.28 -53.07
C LEU A 485 6.18 -18.10 -52.26
N SER A 486 5.74 -16.89 -52.61
CA SER A 486 6.09 -15.65 -51.91
C SER A 486 5.47 -15.61 -50.51
N LEU A 487 6.31 -15.66 -49.47
CA LEU A 487 5.92 -15.58 -48.05
C LEU A 487 5.04 -14.35 -47.73
N PRO A 488 5.34 -13.14 -48.26
CA PRO A 488 4.44 -11.99 -48.14
C PRO A 488 3.02 -12.25 -48.64
N LYS A 489 2.85 -12.98 -49.75
CA LYS A 489 1.52 -13.29 -50.30
C LYS A 489 0.74 -14.25 -49.41
N VAL A 490 1.42 -15.21 -48.78
CA VAL A 490 0.80 -16.14 -47.82
C VAL A 490 0.37 -15.40 -46.55
N CYS A 491 1.23 -14.53 -46.01
CA CYS A 491 0.91 -13.71 -44.83
C CYS A 491 -0.24 -12.73 -45.08
N PHE A 492 -0.29 -12.13 -46.27
CA PHE A 492 -1.38 -11.25 -46.67
C PHE A 492 -2.73 -11.98 -46.65
N ILE A 493 -2.78 -13.22 -47.15
CA ILE A 493 -4.00 -14.03 -47.14
C ILE A 493 -4.39 -14.43 -45.72
N LEU A 494 -3.44 -14.87 -44.89
CA LEU A 494 -3.72 -15.20 -43.49
C LEU A 494 -4.24 -14.00 -42.69
N ARG A 495 -3.70 -12.80 -42.92
CA ARG A 495 -4.21 -11.56 -42.31
C ARG A 495 -5.63 -11.24 -42.79
N ARG A 496 -5.93 -11.46 -44.06
CA ARG A 496 -7.27 -11.25 -44.63
C ARG A 496 -8.28 -12.26 -44.09
N ILE A 497 -7.90 -13.52 -43.96
CA ILE A 497 -8.71 -14.57 -43.33
C ILE A 497 -8.97 -14.23 -41.86
N LYS A 498 -7.94 -13.85 -41.10
CA LYS A 498 -8.07 -13.39 -39.71
C LYS A 498 -9.07 -12.24 -39.54
N ALA A 499 -9.14 -11.34 -40.52
CA ALA A 499 -10.04 -10.20 -40.49
C ALA A 499 -11.48 -10.56 -40.87
N ILE A 500 -11.66 -11.50 -41.80
CA ILE A 500 -12.98 -11.90 -42.32
C ILE A 500 -13.65 -12.96 -41.43
N TYR A 501 -12.88 -13.80 -40.74
CA TYR A 501 -13.39 -14.97 -40.01
C TYR A 501 -12.95 -14.93 -38.52
N PRO A 502 -13.83 -14.44 -37.62
CA PRO A 502 -13.48 -14.21 -36.22
C PRO A 502 -13.27 -15.47 -35.39
N LYS A 503 -13.91 -16.60 -35.73
CA LYS A 503 -13.79 -17.86 -34.99
C LYS A 503 -12.41 -18.50 -35.18
N GLU A 504 -11.84 -18.29 -36.36
CA GLU A 504 -10.56 -18.82 -36.82
C GLU A 504 -9.41 -17.84 -36.54
N LYS A 505 -9.71 -16.71 -35.88
CA LYS A 505 -8.79 -15.63 -35.52
C LYS A 505 -7.64 -16.13 -34.64
N LEU A 506 -7.90 -17.10 -33.75
CA LEU A 506 -6.89 -17.65 -32.86
C LEU A 506 -5.89 -18.53 -33.63
N ALA A 507 -6.37 -19.47 -34.44
CA ALA A 507 -5.52 -20.30 -35.31
C ALA A 507 -4.72 -19.46 -36.32
N CYS A 508 -5.32 -18.41 -36.90
CA CYS A 508 -4.59 -17.47 -37.76
C CYS A 508 -3.56 -16.63 -36.99
N LYS A 509 -3.85 -16.24 -35.74
CA LYS A 509 -2.92 -15.51 -34.88
C LYS A 509 -1.74 -16.39 -34.52
N GLU A 510 -1.95 -17.65 -34.15
CA GLU A 510 -0.89 -18.62 -33.85
C GLU A 510 0.00 -18.91 -35.06
N ALA A 511 -0.60 -19.14 -36.23
CA ALA A 511 0.14 -19.36 -37.47
C ALA A 511 1.01 -18.12 -37.87
N LEU A 512 0.48 -16.91 -37.68
CA LEU A 512 1.22 -15.67 -37.92
C LEU A 512 2.27 -15.40 -36.83
N GLN A 513 2.01 -15.78 -35.57
CA GLN A 513 2.91 -15.55 -34.44
C GLN A 513 4.16 -16.44 -34.53
N LEU A 514 4.00 -17.69 -35.02
CA LEU A 514 5.13 -18.54 -35.40
C LEU A 514 6.01 -17.89 -36.48
N TYR A 515 5.40 -17.26 -37.49
CA TYR A 515 6.13 -16.53 -38.53
C TYR A 515 6.88 -15.29 -37.99
N TYR A 516 6.26 -14.51 -37.09
CA TYR A 516 6.86 -13.29 -36.54
C TYR A 516 7.93 -13.54 -35.48
N GLN A 517 7.75 -14.54 -34.61
CA GLN A 517 8.77 -14.94 -33.65
C GLN A 517 10.06 -15.36 -34.38
N GLU A 518 9.92 -15.96 -35.56
CA GLU A 518 11.05 -16.53 -36.28
C GLU A 518 11.75 -15.55 -37.25
N ILE A 519 11.06 -14.52 -37.77
CA ILE A 519 11.72 -13.35 -38.38
C ILE A 519 12.64 -12.65 -37.37
N LYS A 520 12.21 -12.58 -36.10
CA LYS A 520 12.95 -11.91 -35.02
C LYS A 520 14.20 -12.69 -34.60
N THR A 521 14.15 -14.03 -34.61
CA THR A 521 15.33 -14.88 -34.38
C THR A 521 16.26 -14.95 -35.61
N LYS A 522 15.74 -14.87 -36.84
CA LYS A 522 16.53 -14.91 -38.09
C LYS A 522 17.38 -13.66 -38.38
N LYS A 523 17.11 -12.50 -37.77
CA LYS A 523 18.08 -11.38 -37.78
C LYS A 523 19.42 -11.75 -37.10
N ARG A 524 19.47 -12.84 -36.33
CA ARG A 524 20.65 -13.24 -35.55
C ARG A 524 21.39 -14.49 -36.06
N THR A 525 20.82 -15.33 -36.94
CA THR A 525 21.47 -16.61 -37.34
C THR A 525 21.32 -16.92 -38.84
N LYS A 526 22.40 -16.79 -39.61
CA LYS A 526 22.50 -17.15 -41.05
C LYS A 526 22.55 -18.68 -41.26
N ARG A 527 21.48 -19.45 -41.02
CA ARG A 527 21.42 -20.88 -41.43
C ARG A 527 20.04 -21.36 -41.96
N ASN A 528 20.15 -22.22 -42.98
CA ASN A 528 19.17 -22.95 -43.80
C ASN A 528 17.71 -22.49 -43.84
N ASN A 529 17.40 -21.62 -44.82
CA ASN A 529 16.10 -20.97 -45.01
C ASN A 529 15.00 -21.90 -45.59
N SER A 530 15.40 -23.03 -46.18
CA SER A 530 14.55 -23.85 -47.05
C SER A 530 13.58 -24.76 -46.28
N MET A 531 14.02 -25.40 -45.19
CA MET A 531 13.20 -26.31 -44.37
C MET A 531 12.10 -25.56 -43.60
N TYR A 532 12.37 -24.35 -43.12
CA TYR A 532 11.37 -23.54 -42.40
C TYR A 532 10.32 -22.96 -43.35
N LYS A 533 10.76 -22.51 -44.53
CA LYS A 533 9.85 -22.07 -45.58
C LYS A 533 8.89 -23.20 -45.94
N ARG A 534 9.37 -24.45 -46.00
CA ARG A 534 8.56 -25.67 -46.18
C ARG A 534 7.51 -25.82 -45.08
N THR A 535 7.90 -25.88 -43.81
CA THR A 535 6.94 -26.08 -42.70
C THR A 535 5.90 -24.97 -42.63
N PHE A 536 6.29 -23.70 -42.80
CA PHE A 536 5.36 -22.57 -42.77
C PHE A 536 4.38 -22.61 -43.95
N VAL A 537 4.87 -22.86 -45.17
CA VAL A 537 4.04 -22.94 -46.37
C VAL A 537 3.04 -24.11 -46.27
N ILE A 538 3.49 -25.28 -45.80
CA ILE A 538 2.64 -26.46 -45.63
C ILE A 538 1.52 -26.17 -44.62
N ARG A 539 1.86 -25.67 -43.41
CA ARG A 539 0.85 -25.37 -42.38
C ARG A 539 -0.13 -24.27 -42.81
N SER A 540 0.37 -23.23 -43.47
CA SER A 540 -0.47 -22.14 -43.96
C SER A 540 -1.45 -22.61 -45.05
N LEU A 541 -1.00 -23.48 -45.96
CA LEU A 541 -1.85 -24.02 -47.02
C LEU A 541 -2.84 -25.06 -46.49
N ALA A 542 -2.46 -25.85 -45.48
CA ALA A 542 -3.40 -26.75 -44.77
C ALA A 542 -4.52 -25.95 -44.10
N LEU A 543 -4.19 -24.83 -43.44
CA LEU A 543 -5.19 -23.92 -42.87
C LEU A 543 -6.10 -23.29 -43.94
N ILE A 544 -5.52 -22.83 -45.05
CA ILE A 544 -6.31 -22.29 -46.17
C ILE A 544 -7.24 -23.36 -46.76
N LYS A 545 -6.77 -24.61 -46.88
CA LYS A 545 -7.60 -25.73 -47.34
C LYS A 545 -8.75 -26.00 -46.37
N PHE A 546 -8.46 -26.13 -45.08
CA PHE A 546 -9.46 -26.34 -44.02
C PHE A 546 -10.59 -25.33 -44.11
N ILE A 547 -10.25 -24.04 -44.28
CA ILE A 547 -11.23 -22.95 -44.37
C ILE A 547 -12.01 -22.99 -45.70
N ILE A 548 -11.35 -23.28 -46.83
CA ILE A 548 -12.05 -23.46 -48.12
C ILE A 548 -13.05 -24.61 -48.06
N ASP A 549 -12.66 -25.74 -47.45
CA ASP A 549 -13.50 -26.93 -47.35
C ASP A 549 -14.66 -26.71 -46.35
N ALA A 550 -14.43 -25.98 -45.25
CA ALA A 550 -15.45 -25.66 -44.25
C ALA A 550 -16.46 -24.59 -44.72
N CYS A 551 -16.04 -23.63 -45.55
CA CYS A 551 -16.88 -22.51 -45.97
C CYS A 551 -17.46 -22.64 -47.41
N GLY A 552 -17.00 -23.61 -48.20
CA GLY A 552 -17.45 -23.85 -49.58
C GLY A 552 -17.06 -22.74 -50.59
N ASP A 553 -17.63 -22.78 -51.80
CA ASP A 553 -17.37 -21.78 -52.88
C ASP A 553 -18.04 -20.41 -52.64
N LYS A 554 -18.69 -20.21 -51.49
CA LYS A 554 -19.46 -19.00 -51.18
C LYS A 554 -18.60 -17.80 -50.77
N THR A 555 -17.26 -17.88 -50.80
CA THR A 555 -16.38 -16.80 -50.31
C THR A 555 -15.26 -16.38 -51.26
N PRO A 556 -15.12 -15.08 -51.58
CA PRO A 556 -14.19 -14.61 -52.60
C PRO A 556 -12.79 -14.44 -52.01
N ILE A 557 -12.05 -15.54 -51.81
CA ILE A 557 -10.60 -15.45 -51.67
C ILE A 557 -10.06 -15.05 -53.05
N LYS A 558 -9.51 -13.85 -53.20
CA LYS A 558 -8.93 -13.39 -54.48
C LYS A 558 -7.89 -14.40 -54.97
N GLY A 559 -8.19 -15.07 -56.09
CA GLY A 559 -7.36 -16.15 -56.65
C GLY A 559 -7.63 -17.55 -56.08
N GLN A 560 -8.80 -17.82 -55.49
CA GLN A 560 -9.16 -19.12 -54.88
C GLN A 560 -8.90 -20.33 -55.79
N LYS A 561 -9.26 -20.26 -57.08
CA LYS A 561 -8.95 -21.33 -58.06
C LYS A 561 -7.44 -21.61 -58.16
N LYS A 562 -6.60 -20.57 -58.07
CA LYS A 562 -5.13 -20.69 -58.08
C LYS A 562 -4.60 -21.29 -56.78
N TRP A 563 -5.23 -21.00 -55.64
CA TRP A 563 -4.87 -21.60 -54.34
C TRP A 563 -5.31 -23.06 -54.22
N LYS A 564 -6.52 -23.41 -54.68
CA LYS A 564 -6.99 -24.80 -54.79
C LYS A 564 -6.02 -25.66 -55.61
N ARG A 565 -5.56 -25.15 -56.77
CA ARG A 565 -4.53 -25.83 -57.59
C ARG A 565 -3.21 -26.02 -56.85
N ARG A 566 -2.75 -25.02 -56.11
CA ARG A 566 -1.49 -25.08 -55.32
C ARG A 566 -1.59 -26.05 -54.14
N ILE A 567 -2.75 -26.11 -53.49
CA ILE A 567 -3.05 -27.05 -52.42
C ILE A 567 -3.05 -28.48 -52.96
N ALA A 568 -3.74 -28.74 -54.07
CA ALA A 568 -3.76 -30.05 -54.72
C ALA A 568 -2.36 -30.52 -55.12
N LEU A 569 -1.54 -29.62 -55.70
CA LEU A 569 -0.16 -29.94 -56.06
C LEU A 569 0.70 -30.26 -54.84
N LEU A 570 0.53 -29.52 -53.73
CA LEU A 570 1.27 -29.76 -52.49
C LEU A 570 0.84 -31.06 -51.79
N GLN A 571 -0.45 -31.41 -51.86
CA GLN A 571 -0.95 -32.71 -51.38
C GLN A 571 -0.33 -33.88 -52.14
N GLN A 572 -0.03 -33.71 -53.43
CA GLN A 572 0.67 -34.72 -54.23
C GLN A 572 2.18 -34.78 -53.91
N THR A 573 2.83 -33.64 -53.64
CA THR A 573 4.30 -33.58 -53.43
C THR A 573 4.73 -33.83 -51.99
N CYS A 574 3.91 -33.50 -51.00
CA CYS A 574 4.21 -33.68 -49.57
C CYS A 574 2.99 -34.25 -48.81
N PRO A 575 2.50 -35.45 -49.18
CA PRO A 575 1.20 -35.97 -48.71
C PRO A 575 1.15 -36.15 -47.18
N GLU A 576 2.17 -36.74 -46.57
CA GLU A 576 2.17 -37.02 -45.12
C GLU A 576 2.26 -35.74 -44.28
N GLU A 577 3.16 -34.81 -44.63
CA GLU A 577 3.35 -33.57 -43.88
C GLU A 577 2.13 -32.65 -43.95
N PHE A 578 1.50 -32.59 -45.14
CA PHE A 578 0.29 -31.83 -45.34
C PHE A 578 -0.90 -32.46 -44.61
N LYS A 579 -1.04 -33.79 -44.66
CA LYS A 579 -2.07 -34.53 -43.92
C LYS A 579 -1.92 -34.33 -42.41
N ASN A 580 -0.71 -34.48 -41.86
CA ASN A 580 -0.45 -34.26 -40.44
C ASN A 580 -0.80 -32.83 -40.00
N ALA A 581 -0.48 -31.83 -40.82
CA ALA A 581 -0.85 -30.45 -40.53
C ALA A 581 -2.37 -30.21 -40.57
N LEU A 582 -3.08 -30.82 -41.52
CA LEU A 582 -4.54 -30.72 -41.65
C LEU A 582 -5.26 -31.46 -40.51
N ASP A 583 -4.80 -32.67 -40.18
CA ASP A 583 -5.35 -33.48 -39.08
C ASP A 583 -5.13 -32.79 -37.73
N SER A 584 -4.02 -32.09 -37.54
CA SER A 584 -3.77 -31.27 -36.34
C SER A 584 -4.77 -30.12 -36.21
N LEU A 585 -5.22 -29.53 -37.32
CA LEU A 585 -6.23 -28.47 -37.31
C LEU A 585 -7.62 -29.04 -37.01
N ILE A 586 -7.98 -30.15 -37.65
CA ILE A 586 -9.26 -30.84 -37.45
C ILE A 586 -9.40 -31.36 -36.01
N ASN A 587 -8.33 -31.91 -35.44
CA ASN A 587 -8.36 -32.48 -34.09
C ASN A 587 -8.22 -31.41 -32.98
N GLY A 588 -7.63 -30.24 -33.28
CA GLY A 588 -7.55 -29.11 -32.35
C GLY A 588 -8.91 -28.48 -32.01
N ASP A 589 -9.91 -28.61 -32.89
CA ASP A 589 -11.27 -28.08 -32.70
C ASP A 589 -12.19 -28.95 -31.82
N LYS A 590 -11.76 -30.15 -31.39
CA LYS A 590 -12.59 -31.04 -30.54
C LYS A 590 -12.84 -30.52 -29.12
N HIS A 591 -12.21 -29.40 -28.72
CA HIS A 591 -12.50 -28.71 -27.45
C HIS A 591 -13.53 -27.57 -27.56
N ALA A 592 -14.14 -27.32 -28.73
CA ALA A 592 -15.16 -26.28 -28.93
C ALA A 592 -16.61 -26.81 -29.18
N HIS A 593 -16.84 -28.13 -29.06
CA HIS A 593 -18.16 -28.75 -29.34
C HIS A 593 -18.72 -29.64 -28.21
N ARG A 594 -18.49 -29.25 -26.95
CA ARG A 594 -19.26 -29.78 -25.79
C ARG A 594 -19.90 -28.66 -24.99
N SER A 595 -20.89 -28.03 -25.61
CA SER A 595 -21.94 -27.26 -24.93
C SER A 595 -23.06 -27.04 -25.93
N ILE A 596 -23.95 -28.02 -26.01
CA ILE A 596 -25.39 -27.98 -26.32
C ILE A 596 -25.81 -29.45 -26.33
N LYS A 597 -26.43 -29.91 -25.24
CA LYS A 597 -27.33 -31.05 -25.27
C LYS A 597 -28.60 -30.64 -24.53
N ILE A 598 -29.70 -30.73 -25.28
CA ILE A 598 -31.06 -31.03 -24.85
C ILE A 598 -31.84 -29.84 -24.26
N ASN A 599 -32.72 -29.30 -25.10
CA ASN A 599 -34.14 -29.11 -24.79
C ASN A 599 -34.93 -28.95 -26.10
N ALA A 600 -35.69 -29.99 -26.49
CA ALA A 600 -36.95 -29.90 -27.22
C ALA A 600 -37.56 -31.31 -27.42
N ARG A 601 -38.81 -31.48 -26.95
CA ARG A 601 -39.79 -32.59 -27.13
C ARG A 601 -39.56 -33.79 -26.20
N ASP A 602 -40.46 -34.16 -25.29
CA ASP A 602 -41.85 -33.79 -24.98
C ASP A 602 -42.04 -33.50 -23.48
#